data_AF-A0A1R0ZQ60-F1
#
_entry.id   AF-A0A1R0ZQ60-F1
#
_cell.length_a   1.000
_cell.length_b   1.000
_cell.length_c   1.000
_cell.angle_alpha   90.00
_cell.angle_beta   90.00
_cell.angle_gamma   90.00
#
_symmetry.space_group_name_H-M   'P 1'
#
loop_
_entity.id
_entity.type
_entity.pdbx_description
1 polymer ?
#
loop_
_entity_poly.entity_id
_entity_poly.type
_entity_poly.pdbx_seq_one_letter_code
_entity_poly.pdbx_strand_id
1 'polypeptide(L)'
;MLAKFKDLREQKKAYKECVKRSKALPNDYREVYNIASRYMLNFSTNDSSVINLFPEMLDMFEMGAAEGRDVLEIVGNDVMAFCDGLLEDVSAQTWTGKMRAKMNESIHKKLGR
;
A
#
# COMPACT_ATOMS: atom_id res chain seq x y z
N MET A 1 -15.71 -19.96 5.86
CA MET A 1 -15.13 -19.95 4.49
C MET A 1 -15.81 -18.95 3.56
N LEU A 2 -17.14 -18.88 3.48
CA LEU A 2 -17.89 -17.98 2.56
C LEU A 2 -17.62 -16.47 2.76
N ALA A 3 -17.42 -16.00 3.99
CA ALA A 3 -17.13 -14.58 4.28
C ALA A 3 -15.82 -14.09 3.64
N LYS A 4 -14.75 -14.91 3.69
CA LYS A 4 -13.45 -14.61 3.05
C LYS A 4 -13.56 -14.44 1.54
N PHE A 5 -14.43 -15.21 0.87
CA PHE A 5 -14.65 -15.10 -0.58
C PHE A 5 -15.47 -13.88 -1.00
N LYS A 6 -16.32 -13.35 -0.10
CA LYS A 6 -17.07 -12.11 -0.35
C LYS A 6 -16.15 -10.90 -0.21
N ASP A 7 -15.35 -10.88 0.84
CA ASP A 7 -14.32 -9.87 1.12
C ASP A 7 -13.30 -9.75 -0.02
N LEU A 8 -12.73 -10.88 -0.49
CA LEU A 8 -11.83 -10.90 -1.66
C LEU A 8 -12.48 -10.36 -2.96
N ARG A 9 -13.79 -10.53 -3.14
CA ARG A 9 -14.51 -10.02 -4.30
C ARG A 9 -14.72 -8.50 -4.22
N GLU A 10 -15.07 -8.01 -3.04
CA GLU A 10 -15.25 -6.58 -2.77
C GLU A 10 -13.92 -5.84 -2.92
N GLN A 11 -12.82 -6.38 -2.40
CA GLN A 11 -11.48 -5.82 -2.58
C GLN A 11 -11.04 -5.77 -4.04
N LYS A 12 -11.26 -6.85 -4.81
CA LYS A 12 -10.98 -6.85 -6.26
C LYS A 12 -11.81 -5.81 -7.01
N LYS A 13 -13.04 -5.57 -6.58
CA LYS A 13 -13.90 -4.53 -7.16
C LYS A 13 -13.37 -3.15 -6.83
N ALA A 14 -13.06 -2.88 -5.57
CA ALA A 14 -12.48 -1.62 -5.10
C ALA A 14 -11.16 -1.32 -5.83
N TYR A 15 -10.28 -2.31 -5.97
CA TYR A 15 -9.03 -2.14 -6.74
C TYR A 15 -9.28 -1.77 -8.20
N LYS A 16 -10.24 -2.43 -8.88
CA LYS A 16 -10.60 -2.08 -10.26
C LYS A 16 -11.16 -0.66 -10.37
N GLU A 17 -11.95 -0.22 -9.40
CA GLU A 17 -12.44 1.15 -9.33
C GLU A 17 -11.29 2.14 -9.13
N CYS A 18 -10.32 1.82 -8.26
CA CYS A 18 -9.12 2.63 -8.07
C CYS A 18 -8.31 2.75 -9.38
N VAL A 19 -8.11 1.65 -10.10
CA VAL A 19 -7.42 1.66 -11.41
C VAL A 19 -8.18 2.48 -12.45
N LYS A 20 -9.51 2.53 -12.39
CA LYS A 20 -10.30 3.37 -13.31
C LYS A 20 -10.16 4.84 -12.95
N ARG A 21 -10.26 5.17 -11.67
CA ARG A 21 -10.15 6.53 -11.13
C ARG A 21 -8.74 7.11 -11.33
N SER A 22 -7.69 6.32 -11.10
CA SER A 22 -6.31 6.77 -11.29
C SER A 22 -5.97 7.17 -12.73
N LYS A 23 -6.73 6.68 -13.72
CA LYS A 23 -6.59 7.13 -15.11
C LYS A 23 -7.05 8.57 -15.34
N ALA A 24 -7.95 9.09 -14.51
CA ALA A 24 -8.44 10.46 -14.59
C ALA A 24 -7.47 11.47 -13.95
N LEU A 25 -6.46 10.99 -13.20
CA LEU A 25 -5.44 11.86 -12.62
C LEU A 25 -4.57 12.54 -13.69
N PRO A 26 -3.98 13.71 -13.36
CA PRO A 26 -2.88 14.31 -14.10
C PRO A 26 -1.71 13.32 -14.31
N ASN A 27 -0.87 13.60 -15.30
CA ASN A 27 0.09 12.61 -15.80
C ASN A 27 1.17 12.22 -14.77
N ASP A 28 1.73 13.23 -14.11
CA ASP A 28 2.63 13.13 -12.97
C ASP A 28 2.02 12.31 -11.82
N TYR A 29 0.80 12.64 -11.40
CA TYR A 29 0.07 11.91 -10.36
C TYR A 29 -0.13 10.43 -10.72
N ARG A 30 -0.53 10.17 -11.97
CA ARG A 30 -0.75 8.81 -12.47
C ARG A 30 0.53 7.99 -12.49
N GLU A 31 1.66 8.56 -12.90
CA GLU A 31 2.96 7.87 -12.90
C GLU A 31 3.41 7.51 -11.49
N VAL A 32 3.38 8.48 -10.57
CA VAL A 32 3.77 8.24 -9.16
C VAL A 32 2.85 7.19 -8.53
N TYR A 33 1.53 7.31 -8.73
CA TYR A 33 0.56 6.33 -8.22
C TYR A 33 0.85 4.92 -8.73
N ASN A 34 1.20 4.76 -10.02
CA ASN A 34 1.52 3.47 -10.61
C ASN A 34 2.81 2.87 -10.04
N ILE A 35 3.85 3.69 -9.85
CA ILE A 35 5.13 3.27 -9.27
C ILE A 35 4.92 2.82 -7.82
N ALA A 36 4.25 3.65 -7.01
CA ALA A 36 3.92 3.34 -5.61
C ALA A 36 3.09 2.07 -5.51
N SER A 37 2.05 1.93 -6.34
CA SER A 37 1.19 0.74 -6.36
C SER A 37 1.96 -0.54 -6.66
N ARG A 38 2.88 -0.51 -7.63
CA ARG A 38 3.73 -1.67 -7.97
C ARG A 38 4.67 -2.01 -6.83
N TYR A 39 5.29 -1.01 -6.21
CA TYR A 39 6.15 -1.21 -5.05
C TYR A 39 5.40 -1.92 -3.93
N MET A 40 4.26 -1.38 -3.50
CA MET A 40 3.47 -1.95 -2.40
C MET A 40 3.01 -3.39 -2.69
N LEU A 41 2.59 -3.69 -3.93
CA LEU A 41 2.23 -5.05 -4.33
C LEU A 41 3.39 -6.05 -4.21
N ASN A 42 4.62 -5.63 -4.54
CA ASN A 42 5.81 -6.49 -4.45
C ASN A 42 6.15 -6.88 -3.00
N PHE A 43 5.82 -6.03 -2.02
CA PHE A 43 6.08 -6.28 -0.60
C PHE A 43 4.90 -6.95 0.13
N SER A 44 3.77 -7.17 -0.54
CA SER A 44 2.60 -7.85 0.03
C SER A 44 2.78 -9.39 0.02
N THR A 45 2.45 -10.07 1.13
CA THR A 45 2.47 -11.55 1.18
C THR A 45 1.10 -12.16 1.01
N ASN A 46 0.61 -12.33 -0.21
CA ASN A 46 -0.70 -12.96 -0.49
C ASN A 46 -1.85 -12.37 0.36
N ASP A 47 -1.66 -11.17 0.91
CA ASP A 47 -2.49 -10.60 1.95
C ASP A 47 -3.27 -9.44 1.35
N SER A 48 -4.58 -9.54 1.48
CA SER A 48 -5.55 -8.55 1.03
C SER A 48 -5.40 -7.18 1.70
N SER A 49 -4.70 -7.12 2.83
CA SER A 49 -4.50 -5.88 3.59
C SER A 49 -3.86 -4.76 2.79
N VAL A 50 -2.86 -5.06 1.95
CA VAL A 50 -2.22 -4.03 1.09
C VAL A 50 -3.20 -3.47 0.05
N ILE A 51 -4.14 -4.28 -0.43
CA ILE A 51 -5.15 -3.84 -1.42
C ILE A 51 -6.06 -2.75 -0.83
N ASN A 52 -6.29 -2.79 0.49
CA ASN A 52 -7.14 -1.82 1.18
C ASN A 52 -6.49 -0.44 1.35
N LEU A 53 -5.18 -0.31 1.10
CA LEU A 53 -4.47 0.98 1.15
C LEU A 53 -4.58 1.77 -0.16
N PHE A 54 -4.87 1.11 -1.28
CA PHE A 54 -4.97 1.78 -2.58
C PHE A 54 -6.09 2.83 -2.68
N PRO A 55 -7.31 2.59 -2.15
CA PRO A 55 -8.35 3.62 -2.11
C PRO A 55 -7.92 4.86 -1.35
N GLU A 56 -7.32 4.71 -0.18
CA GLU A 56 -6.88 5.83 0.66
C GLU A 56 -5.75 6.63 0.00
N MET A 57 -4.75 5.93 -0.55
CA MET A 57 -3.68 6.57 -1.33
C MET A 57 -4.25 7.32 -2.54
N LEU A 58 -5.24 6.75 -3.22
CA LEU A 58 -5.87 7.39 -4.37
C LEU A 58 -6.67 8.63 -3.96
N ASP A 59 -7.40 8.58 -2.86
CA ASP A 59 -8.16 9.72 -2.33
C ASP A 59 -7.22 10.90 -2.01
N MET A 60 -6.05 10.63 -1.41
CA MET A 60 -5.01 11.65 -1.20
C MET A 60 -4.52 12.29 -2.51
N PHE A 61 -4.32 11.48 -3.55
CA PHE A 61 -3.85 11.95 -4.86
C PHE A 61 -4.91 12.78 -5.57
N GLU A 62 -6.19 12.36 -5.53
CA GLU A 62 -7.30 13.11 -6.12
C GLU A 62 -7.49 14.47 -5.43
N MET A 63 -7.39 14.50 -4.09
CA MET A 63 -7.48 15.76 -3.33
C MET A 63 -6.32 16.71 -3.69
N GLY A 64 -5.09 16.20 -3.71
CA GLY A 64 -3.92 17.00 -4.09
C GLY A 64 -3.99 17.54 -5.51
N ALA A 65 -4.43 16.71 -6.46
CA ALA A 65 -4.64 17.12 -7.84
C ALA A 65 -5.74 18.18 -7.97
N ALA A 66 -6.84 18.05 -7.21
CA ALA A 66 -7.93 19.03 -7.18
C ALA A 66 -7.49 20.38 -6.61
N GLU A 67 -6.54 20.38 -5.66
CA GLU A 67 -5.92 21.57 -5.08
C GLU A 67 -4.80 22.16 -5.95
N GLY A 68 -4.41 21.47 -7.03
CA GLY A 68 -3.34 21.91 -7.92
C GLY A 68 -1.93 21.81 -7.32
N ARG A 69 -1.75 20.95 -6.30
CA ARG A 69 -0.44 20.70 -5.68
C ARG A 69 0.45 19.87 -6.59
N ASP A 70 1.76 19.99 -6.42
CA ASP A 70 2.70 19.06 -7.04
C ASP A 70 2.61 17.70 -6.32
N VAL A 71 2.65 16.60 -7.07
CA VAL A 71 2.55 15.25 -6.48
C VAL A 71 3.65 14.99 -5.45
N LEU A 72 4.86 15.54 -5.63
CA LEU A 72 5.99 15.41 -4.71
C LEU A 72 5.83 16.23 -3.43
N GLU A 73 4.93 17.22 -3.40
CA GLU A 73 4.54 17.87 -2.13
C GLU A 73 3.70 16.94 -1.25
N ILE A 74 3.08 15.93 -1.84
CA ILE A 74 2.22 14.95 -1.13
C ILE A 74 3.04 13.74 -0.71
N VAL A 75 3.78 13.15 -1.65
CA VAL A 75 4.55 11.93 -1.40
C VAL A 75 5.97 12.20 -0.92
N GLY A 76 6.45 13.44 -1.02
CA GLY A 76 7.85 13.78 -0.77
C GLY A 76 8.78 13.34 -1.90
N ASN A 77 10.05 13.77 -1.82
CA ASN A 77 11.08 13.38 -2.80
C ASN A 77 11.49 11.90 -2.67
N ASP A 78 11.17 11.26 -1.54
CA ASP A 78 11.42 9.84 -1.31
C ASP A 78 10.10 9.07 -1.36
N VAL A 79 9.71 8.68 -2.57
CA VAL A 79 8.48 7.91 -2.83
C VAL A 79 8.52 6.53 -2.14
N MET A 80 9.71 5.95 -1.94
CA MET A 80 9.83 4.67 -1.24
C MET A 80 9.54 4.85 0.26
N ALA A 81 10.08 5.89 0.88
CA ALA A 81 9.78 6.22 2.28
C ALA A 81 8.28 6.47 2.51
N PHE A 82 7.60 7.14 1.57
CA PHE A 82 6.15 7.29 1.60
C PHE A 82 5.42 5.94 1.56
N CYS A 83 5.80 5.06 0.62
CA CYS A 83 5.21 3.72 0.52
C CYS A 83 5.48 2.87 1.78
N ASP A 84 6.68 2.95 2.34
CA ASP A 84 7.04 2.23 3.56
C ASP A 84 6.22 2.73 4.76
N GLY A 85 5.93 4.03 4.84
CA GLY A 85 5.02 4.60 5.82
C GLY A 85 3.59 4.05 5.69
N LEU A 86 3.03 4.00 4.47
CA LEU A 86 1.72 3.37 4.24
C LEU A 86 1.70 1.88 4.61
N LEU A 87 2.81 1.18 4.34
CA LEU A 87 2.95 -0.23 4.68
C LEU A 87 3.17 -0.47 6.18
N GLU A 88 3.55 0.55 6.96
CA GLU A 88 3.77 0.43 8.40
C GLU A 88 2.49 -0.01 9.13
N ASP A 89 1.35 0.57 8.75
CA ASP A 89 0.02 0.27 9.31
C ASP A 89 -0.39 -1.19 9.10
N VAL A 90 0.09 -1.80 8.02
CA VAL A 90 -0.16 -3.22 7.69
C VAL A 90 1.09 -4.06 7.85
N SER A 91 2.16 -3.54 8.45
CA SER A 91 3.50 -4.14 8.40
C SER A 91 3.54 -5.56 8.97
N ALA A 92 2.80 -5.84 10.05
CA ALA A 92 2.65 -7.19 10.61
C ALA A 92 2.13 -8.23 9.60
N GLN A 93 1.44 -7.78 8.56
CA GLN A 93 0.82 -8.60 7.51
C GLN A 93 1.68 -8.66 6.23
N THR A 94 2.70 -7.80 6.11
CA THR A 94 3.68 -7.79 5.00
C THR A 94 4.77 -8.86 5.15
N TRP A 95 5.50 -9.14 4.07
CA TRP A 95 6.63 -10.08 4.11
C TRP A 95 7.72 -9.62 5.08
N THR A 96 8.05 -8.33 5.02
CA THR A 96 9.11 -7.72 5.80
C THR A 96 8.78 -7.72 7.29
N GLY A 97 7.53 -7.42 7.67
CA GLY A 97 7.12 -7.51 9.08
C GLY A 97 7.07 -8.94 9.61
N LYS A 98 6.56 -9.91 8.83
CA LYS A 98 6.62 -11.33 9.22
C LYS A 98 8.06 -11.82 9.39
N MET A 99 8.96 -11.42 8.49
CA MET A 99 10.38 -11.74 8.59
C MET A 99 11.04 -11.09 9.82
N ARG A 100 10.73 -9.81 10.10
CA ARG A 100 11.21 -9.09 11.29
C ARG A 100 10.76 -9.77 12.58
N ALA A 101 9.48 -10.11 12.69
CA ALA A 101 8.94 -10.82 13.86
C ALA A 101 9.65 -12.16 14.08
N LYS A 102 9.81 -12.97 13.02
CA LYS A 102 10.48 -14.27 13.08
C LYS A 102 11.96 -14.15 13.45
N MET A 103 12.64 -13.12 12.94
CA MET A 103 14.04 -12.86 13.27
C MET A 103 14.20 -12.47 14.74
N ASN A 104 13.35 -11.56 15.24
CA ASN A 104 13.34 -11.16 16.64
C ASN A 104 13.06 -12.37 17.55
N GLU A 105 12.02 -13.15 17.26
CA GLU A 105 11.68 -14.38 18.00
C GLU A 105 12.86 -15.36 18.03
N SER A 106 13.55 -15.54 16.90
CA SER A 106 14.72 -16.43 16.81
C SER A 106 15.90 -15.95 17.66
N ILE A 107 16.14 -14.64 17.71
CA ILE A 107 17.17 -14.02 18.55
C ILE A 107 16.81 -14.18 20.02
N HIS A 108 15.58 -13.84 20.39
CA HIS A 108 15.03 -14.00 21.74
C HIS A 108 15.19 -15.43 22.26
N LYS A 109 14.76 -16.41 21.45
CA LYS A 109 14.92 -17.84 21.75
C LYS A 109 16.38 -18.26 21.92
N LYS A 110 17.30 -17.76 21.08
CA LYS A 110 18.74 -18.08 21.18
C LYS A 110 19.42 -17.43 22.39
N LEU A 111 18.98 -16.23 22.77
CA LEU A 111 19.53 -15.48 23.90
C LEU A 111 18.86 -15.83 25.24
N GLY A 112 17.84 -16.68 25.23
CA GLY A 112 17.11 -17.10 26.43
C GLY A 112 16.30 -15.97 27.07
N ARG A 113 15.78 -15.04 26.25
CA ARG A 113 14.99 -13.88 26.68
C ARG A 113 13.69 -13.80 25.93
#